data_AF-A0A1I2CG19-F1
#
_entry.id   AF-A0A1I2CG19-F1
#
_cell.length_a   1.000
_cell.length_b   1.000
_cell.length_c   1.000
_cell.angle_alpha   90.00
_cell.angle_beta   90.00
_cell.angle_gamma   90.00
#
_symmetry.space_group_name_H-M   'P 1'
#
loop_
_entity.id
_entity.type
_entity.pdbx_description
1 polymer ?
#
loop_
_entity_poly.entity_id
_entity_poly.type
_entity_poly.pdbx_seq_one_letter_code
_entity_poly.pdbx_strand_id
1 'polypeptide(L)' 'MPQLILEDLNLETAERRLCSEALNTAGNIVGAADLLGITRHALKRRIIKLGIEWPPARGNRNEPNT' A
#
# COMPACT_ATOMS: atom_id res chain seq x y z
N MET A 1 -2.59 16.78 -1.07
CA MET A 1 -1.99 15.44 -1.08
C MET A 1 -1.88 14.97 0.36
N PRO A 2 -2.26 13.73 0.70
CA PRO A 2 -2.08 13.22 2.06
C PRO A 2 -0.60 13.23 2.43
N GLN A 3 -0.28 13.65 3.65
CA GLN A 3 1.09 13.73 4.16
C GLN A 3 1.44 12.40 4.85
N LEU A 4 2.49 11.72 4.39
CA LEU A 4 3.04 10.54 5.04
C LEU A 4 4.17 10.97 5.97
N ILE A 5 4.01 10.74 7.28
CA ILE A 5 5.05 11.04 8.27
C ILE A 5 5.86 9.77 8.55
N LEU A 6 7.18 9.88 8.45
CA LEU A 6 8.12 8.82 8.84
C LEU A 6 8.51 9.03 10.30
N GLU A 7 8.28 8.00 11.13
CA GLU A 7 8.56 8.05 12.57
C GLU A 7 10.05 7.89 12.88
N ASP A 8 10.79 7.25 11.97
CA ASP A 8 12.21 6.98 12.09
C ASP A 8 12.92 7.16 10.73
N LEU A 9 14.25 7.09 10.75
CA LEU A 9 15.09 7.06 9.56
C LEU A 9 15.30 5.62 9.04
N ASN A 10 14.31 4.74 9.22
CA ASN A 10 14.35 3.39 8.70
C ASN A 10 13.71 3.33 7.30
N LEU A 11 14.54 3.13 6.30
CA LEU A 11 14.10 3.08 4.90
C LEU A 11 13.11 1.94 4.64
N GLU A 12 13.29 0.78 5.29
CA GLU A 12 12.42 -0.38 5.08
C GLU A 12 11.01 -0.12 5.65
N THR A 13 10.93 0.45 6.86
CA THR A 13 9.66 0.85 7.48
C THR A 13 8.94 1.91 6.65
N ALA A 14 9.69 2.92 6.18
CA ALA A 14 9.17 3.99 5.33
C ALA A 14 8.63 3.44 3.99
N GLU A 15 9.41 2.59 3.32
CA GLU A 15 9.02 1.98 2.05
C GLU A 15 7.78 1.09 2.22
N ARG A 16 7.71 0.32 3.32
CA ARG A 16 6.56 -0.51 3.65
C ARG A 16 5.29 0.32 3.83
N ARG A 17 5.36 1.40 4.63
CA ARG A 17 4.21 2.30 4.85
C ARG A 17 3.76 2.94 3.54
N LEU A 18 4.69 3.47 2.75
CA LEU A 18 4.38 4.11 1.48
C LEU A 18 3.69 3.16 0.49
N CYS A 19 4.18 1.92 0.36
CA CYS A 19 3.56 0.91 -0.50
C CYS A 19 2.17 0.52 -0.02
N SER A 20 1.97 0.32 1.29
CA SER A 20 0.67 0.00 1.86
C SER A 20 -0.36 1.11 1.63
N GLU A 21 0.02 2.37 1.82
CA GLU A 21 -0.86 3.52 1.60
C GLU A 21 -1.23 3.68 0.12
N ALA A 22 -0.28 3.48 -0.80
CA ALA A 22 -0.58 3.52 -2.23
C ALA A 22 -1.56 2.40 -2.65
N LEU A 23 -1.38 1.20 -2.11
CA LEU A 23 -2.27 0.06 -2.34
C LEU A 23 -3.69 0.33 -1.80
N ASN A 24 -3.79 0.86 -0.58
CA ASN A 24 -5.05 1.23 0.04
C ASN A 24 -5.77 2.35 -0.75
N THR A 25 -5.03 3.39 -1.14
CA THR A 25 -5.55 4.55 -1.86
C THR A 25 -6.07 4.17 -3.26
N ALA A 26 -5.32 3.35 -4.00
CA ALA A 26 -5.72 2.98 -5.37
C ALA A 26 -6.72 1.81 -5.42
N GLY A 27 -6.77 0.97 -4.38
CA GLY A 27 -7.57 -0.26 -4.34
C GLY A 27 -7.13 -1.35 -5.32
N ASN A 28 -6.10 -1.10 -6.12
CA ASN A 28 -5.56 -2.03 -7.11
C ASN A 28 -4.07 -1.79 -7.35
N ILE A 29 -3.34 -2.85 -7.74
CA ILE A 29 -1.88 -2.81 -7.87
C ILE A 29 -1.38 -1.92 -9.01
N VAL A 30 -2.17 -1.71 -10.07
CA VAL A 30 -1.76 -0.89 -11.22
C VAL A 30 -1.80 0.58 -10.82
N GLY A 31 -2.94 1.05 -10.31
CA GLY A 31 -3.09 2.42 -9.83
C GLY A 31 -2.14 2.74 -8.67
N ALA A 32 -1.86 1.78 -7.78
CA ALA A 32 -0.88 1.98 -6.72
C ALA A 32 0.54 2.17 -7.27
N ALA A 33 0.91 1.43 -8.33
CA ALA A 33 2.21 1.60 -8.97
C ALA A 33 2.31 2.96 -9.69
N ASP A 34 1.23 3.40 -10.33
CA ASP A 34 1.13 4.71 -10.98
C ASP A 34 1.27 5.85 -9.97
N LEU A 35 0.62 5.77 -8.80
CA LEU A 35 0.76 6.74 -7.71
C LEU A 35 2.21 6.88 -7.21
N LEU A 36 2.95 5.77 -7.21
CA LEU A 36 4.35 5.73 -6.78
C LEU A 36 5.34 6.05 -7.90
N GLY A 37 4.88 6.21 -9.15
CA GLY A 37 5.75 6.43 -10.31
C GLY A 37 6.67 5.25 -10.62
N ILE A 38 6.26 4.02 -10.32
CA ILE A 38 7.03 2.79 -10.57
C ILE A 38 6.24 1.79 -11.41
N THR A 39 6.90 0.76 -11.91
CA THR A 39 6.19 -0.32 -12.62
C THR A 39 5.46 -1.25 -11.65
N ARG A 40 4.35 -1.86 -12.11
CA ARG A 40 3.64 -2.93 -11.40
C ARG A 40 4.58 -4.06 -10.93
N HIS A 41 5.58 -4.42 -11.74
CA HIS A 41 6.56 -5.46 -11.40
C HIS A 41 7.44 -5.04 -10.23
N ALA A 42 7.88 -3.78 -10.22
CA ALA A 42 8.66 -3.23 -9.12
C ALA A 42 7.85 -3.19 -7.82
N LEU A 43 6.56 -2.80 -7.89
CA LEU A 43 5.67 -2.84 -6.72
C LEU A 43 5.43 -4.27 -6.22
N LYS A 44 5.18 -5.24 -7.12
CA LYS A 44 5.01 -6.65 -6.75
C LYS A 44 6.23 -7.21 -5.99
N ARG A 45 7.44 -6.87 -6.41
CA ARG A 45 8.67 -7.29 -5.70
C ARG A 45 8.76 -6.67 -4.30
N ARG A 46 8.37 -5.41 -4.14
CA ARG A 46 8.34 -4.73 -2.83
C ARG A 46 7.32 -5.35 -1.88
N ILE A 47 6.12 -5.69 -2.36
CA ILE A 47 5.11 -6.39 -1.56
C ILE A 47 5.69 -7.67 -0.97
N ILE A 48 6.37 -8.48 -1.80
CA ILE A 48 7.01 -9.73 -1.35
C ILE A 48 8.16 -9.45 -0.39
N LYS A 49 9.05 -8.52 -0.74
CA LYS A 49 10.24 -8.18 0.05
C LYS A 49 9.89 -7.62 1.44
N LEU A 50 8.86 -6.78 1.52
CA LEU A 50 8.47 -6.04 2.72
C LEU A 50 7.36 -6.75 3.52
N GLY A 51 6.94 -7.95 3.10
CA GLY A 51 5.88 -8.71 3.76
C GLY A 51 4.56 -7.94 3.87
N ILE A 52 4.16 -7.25 2.81
CA ILE A 52 2.89 -6.51 2.77
C ILE A 52 1.77 -7.50 2.45
N GLU A 53 0.77 -7.58 3.33
CA GLU A 53 -0.41 -8.41 3.09
C GLU A 53 -1.33 -7.73 2.06
N TRP A 54 -1.41 -8.29 0.86
CA TRP A 54 -2.22 -7.77 -0.24
C TRP A 54 -2.64 -8.90 -1.21
N PRO A 55 -3.88 -8.95 -1.72
CA PRO A 55 -4.99 -8.02 -1.48
C PRO A 55 -5.44 -8.08 -0.02
N PRO A 56 -6.00 -6.98 0.53
CA PRO A 56 -6.43 -6.99 1.91
C PRO A 56 -7.47 -8.09 2.05
N ALA A 57 -7.39 -8.88 3.12
CA ALA A 57 -8.45 -9.84 3.44
C ALA A 57 -9.78 -9.08 3.30
N ARG A 58 -10.74 -9.62 2.54
CA ARG A 58 -12.04 -8.97 2.31
C ARG A 58 -12.80 -8.90 3.65
N GLY A 59 -12.40 -7.99 4.53
CA GLY A 59 -13.00 -7.74 5.82
C GLY A 59 -14.30 -6.97 5.61
N ASN A 60 -15.40 -7.72 5.60
CA ASN A 60 -16.75 -7.31 5.96
C ASN A 60 -17.19 -5.88 5.55
N ARG A 61 -17.60 -5.70 4.29
CA ARG A 61 -18.40 -4.52 3.85
C ARG A 61 -19.89 -4.65 4.25
N ASN A 62 -20.17 -5.21 5.42
CA ASN A 62 -21.51 -5.28 5.99
C ASN A 62 -21.53 -4.47 7.29
N GLU A 63 -21.54 -3.14 7.18
CA GLU A 63 -22.15 -2.29 8.20
C GLU A 63 -23.68 -2.38 8.01
N PRO A 64 -24.45 -2.79 9.03
CA PRO A 64 -25.90 -2.75 8.95
C PRO A 64 -26.35 -1.28 8.88
N ASN A 65 -27.10 -0.94 7.83
CA ASN A 65 -27.87 0.30 7.80
C ASN A 65 -28.87 0.29 8.97
N THR A 66 -29.04 1.45 9.59
CA THR A 66 -29.88 1.76 10.76
C THR A 66 -31.22 1.03 10.81
#